data_AF-A0A963FKL8-F1
#
_entry.id   AF-A0A963FKL8-F1
#
_cell.length_a   1.000
_cell.length_b   1.000
_cell.length_c   1.000
_cell.angle_alpha   90.00
_cell.angle_beta   90.00
_cell.angle_gamma   90.00
#
_symmetry.space_group_name_H-M   'P 1'
#
loop_
_entity.id
_entity.type
_entity.pdbx_description
1 polymer ?
#
loop_
_entity_poly.entity_id
_entity_poly.type
_entity_poly.pdbx_seq_one_letter_code
_entity_poly.pdbx_strand_id
1 'polypeptide(L)'
;MWMPIMLFFFMGFEHSIVNMFLFPFSMIMGGGFTFWEYIVWNELPTVLGNLVGGFVLVGLPLYFTHVRTSPERILKGRNHKETAGKESIDAQPATLKASV
;
A
#
# COMPACT_ATOMS: atom_id res chain seq x y z
N MET A 1 8.77 -12.14 -12.71
CA MET A 1 8.45 -10.80 -13.24
C MET A 1 9.34 -10.37 -14.41
N TRP A 2 10.13 -11.26 -15.04
CA TRP A 2 11.05 -10.88 -16.13
C TRP A 2 10.34 -10.59 -17.47
N MET A 3 9.44 -11.49 -17.91
CA MET A 3 8.78 -11.39 -19.23
C MET A 3 8.03 -10.06 -19.46
N PRO A 4 7.18 -9.59 -18.52
CA PRO A 4 6.48 -8.32 -18.73
C PRO A 4 7.41 -7.10 -18.75
N ILE A 5 8.49 -7.14 -17.95
CA ILE A 5 9.46 -6.04 -17.87
C ILE A 5 10.25 -5.94 -19.17
N MET A 6 10.71 -7.06 -19.73
CA MET A 6 11.44 -7.04 -21.00
C MET A 6 10.58 -6.58 -22.17
N LEU A 7 9.30 -6.97 -22.20
CA LEU A 7 8.37 -6.49 -23.21
C LEU A 7 8.17 -4.97 -23.10
N PHE A 8 8.01 -4.45 -21.88
CA PHE A 8 7.89 -3.01 -21.63
C PHE A 8 9.09 -2.23 -22.16
N PHE A 9 10.32 -2.68 -21.86
CA PHE A 9 11.54 -2.07 -22.39
C PHE A 9 11.66 -2.21 -23.91
N PHE A 10 11.32 -3.37 -24.46
CA PHE A 10 11.40 -3.62 -25.90
C PHE A 10 10.43 -2.75 -26.71
N MET A 11 9.25 -2.47 -26.16
CA MET A 11 8.27 -1.56 -26.76
C MET A 11 8.67 -0.09 -26.63
N GLY A 12 9.75 0.23 -25.91
CA GLY A 12 10.24 1.59 -25.73
C GLY A 12 9.38 2.45 -24.81
N PHE A 13 8.61 1.83 -23.91
CA PHE A 13 7.82 2.58 -22.92
C PHE A 13 8.73 3.23 -21.87
N GLU A 14 8.35 4.43 -21.45
CA GLU A 14 9.13 5.20 -20.47
C GLU A 14 8.72 4.86 -19.04
N HIS A 15 9.69 4.58 -18.18
CA HIS A 15 9.47 4.33 -16.77
C HIS A 15 10.14 5.42 -15.94
N SER A 16 9.33 6.18 -15.18
CA SER A 16 9.80 7.37 -14.45
C SER A 16 10.97 7.06 -13.52
N ILE A 17 10.89 5.96 -12.76
CA ILE A 17 11.95 5.58 -11.82
C ILE A 17 13.25 5.18 -12.54
N VAL A 18 13.16 4.60 -13.73
CA VAL A 18 14.34 4.26 -14.55
C VAL A 18 14.90 5.53 -15.17
N ASN A 19 14.05 6.45 -15.62
CA ASN A 19 14.47 7.73 -16.19
C ASN A 19 15.16 8.61 -15.14
N MET A 20 14.69 8.60 -13.90
CA MET A 20 15.37 9.23 -12.75
C MET A 20 16.78 8.69 -12.50
N PHE A 21 17.14 7.51 -12.99
CA PHE A 21 18.51 6.99 -12.92
C PHE A 21 19.28 7.29 -14.22
N LEU A 22 18.68 7.04 -15.38
CA LEU A 22 19.34 7.17 -16.68
C LEU A 22 19.69 8.61 -17.04
N PHE A 23 18.83 9.59 -16.75
CA PHE A 23 19.08 11.00 -17.07
C PHE A 23 20.18 11.64 -16.22
N PRO A 24 20.20 11.47 -14.87
CA PRO A 24 21.33 11.91 -14.06
C PRO A 24 22.64 11.20 -14.42
N PHE A 25 22.58 9.90 -14.71
CA PHE A 25 23.76 9.15 -15.15
C PHE A 25 24.33 9.69 -16.45
N SER A 26 23.47 9.97 -17.43
CA SER A 26 23.89 10.53 -18.71
C SER A 26 24.38 11.98 -18.59
N MET A 27 23.81 12.82 -17.72
CA MET A 27 24.38 14.14 -17.41
C MET A 27 25.80 14.06 -16.87
N ILE A 28 26.09 13.11 -15.96
CA ILE A 28 27.44 12.89 -15.42
C ILE A 28 28.40 12.42 -16.52
N MET A 29 27.92 11.61 -17.47
CA MET A 29 28.68 11.12 -18.62
C MET A 29 28.86 12.16 -19.75
N GLY A 30 28.41 13.41 -19.54
CA GLY A 30 28.56 14.50 -20.51
C GLY A 30 27.34 14.74 -21.40
N GLY A 31 26.14 14.34 -20.96
CA GLY A 31 24.87 14.62 -21.64
C GLY A 31 24.59 16.13 -21.71
N GLY A 32 24.35 16.63 -22.92
CA GLY A 32 24.18 18.06 -23.21
C GLY A 32 22.80 18.63 -22.89
N PHE A 33 22.13 18.18 -21.84
CA PHE A 33 20.78 18.64 -21.48
C PHE A 33 20.73 19.13 -20.03
N THR A 34 19.89 20.14 -19.82
CA THR A 34 19.70 20.81 -18.54
C THR A 34 18.68 20.06 -17.70
N PHE A 35 18.82 20.13 -16.38
CA PHE A 35 17.89 19.50 -15.43
C PHE A 35 16.42 19.89 -15.67
N TRP A 36 16.18 21.15 -16.05
CA TRP A 36 14.84 21.66 -16.31
C TRP A 36 14.20 21.06 -17.57
N GLU A 37 15.00 20.83 -18.61
CA GLU A 37 14.54 20.23 -19.87
C GLU A 37 14.14 18.78 -19.64
N TYR A 38 14.92 18.04 -18.86
CA TYR A 38 14.59 16.69 -18.43
C TYR A 38 13.25 16.62 -17.66
N ILE A 39 13.06 17.48 -16.65
CA ILE A 39 11.84 17.43 -15.83
C ILE A 39 10.59 17.71 -16.65
N VAL A 40 10.61 18.78 -17.45
CA VAL A 40 9.40 19.24 -18.15
C VAL A 40 9.09 18.36 -19.36
N TRP A 41 10.11 17.92 -20.10
CA TRP A 41 9.90 17.19 -21.36
C TRP A 41 9.92 15.68 -21.23
N ASN A 42 10.48 15.12 -20.16
CA ASN A 42 10.53 13.67 -19.97
C ASN A 42 9.80 13.22 -18.69
N GLU A 43 10.21 13.73 -17.53
CA GLU A 43 9.74 13.17 -16.25
C GLU A 43 8.25 13.46 -16.00
N LEU A 44 7.80 14.69 -16.23
CA LEU A 44 6.38 15.07 -16.07
C LEU A 44 5.45 14.22 -16.97
N PRO A 45 5.68 14.14 -18.29
CA PRO A 45 4.89 13.28 -19.18
C PRO A 45 4.94 11.81 -18.77
N THR A 46 6.12 11.30 -18.41
CA THR A 46 6.31 9.89 -18.05
C THR A 46 5.57 9.53 -16.77
N VAL A 47 5.68 10.34 -15.71
CA VAL A 47 5.00 10.10 -14.43
C VAL A 47 3.48 10.15 -14.61
N LEU A 48 2.97 11.12 -15.38
CA LEU A 48 1.55 11.21 -15.68
C LEU A 48 1.06 10.00 -16.48
N GLY A 49 1.81 9.59 -17.51
CA GLY A 49 1.52 8.38 -18.29
C GLY A 49 1.50 7.12 -17.43
N ASN A 50 2.47 6.96 -16.53
CA ASN A 50 2.55 5.81 -15.63
C ASN A 50 1.41 5.81 -14.60
N LEU A 51 1.05 6.98 -14.06
CA LEU A 51 -0.08 7.13 -13.15
C LEU A 51 -1.40 6.76 -13.84
N VAL A 52 -1.66 7.34 -15.01
CA VAL A 52 -2.88 7.09 -15.78
C VAL A 52 -2.93 5.63 -16.24
N GLY A 53 -1.83 5.09 -16.74
CA GLY A 53 -1.73 3.68 -17.16
C GLY A 53 -2.01 2.72 -16.01
N GLY A 54 -1.40 2.94 -14.85
CA GLY A 54 -1.67 2.14 -13.64
C GLY A 54 -3.11 2.29 -13.15
N PHE A 55 -3.63 3.52 -13.15
CA PHE A 55 -5.01 3.77 -12.72
C PHE A 55 -6.03 3.12 -13.64
N VAL A 56 -5.84 3.23 -14.97
CA VAL A 56 -6.82 2.72 -15.94
C VAL A 56 -6.71 1.21 -16.13
N LEU A 57 -5.51 0.65 -16.20
CA LEU A 57 -5.32 -0.78 -16.50
C LEU A 57 -5.38 -1.66 -15.26
N VAL A 58 -5.10 -1.11 -14.08
CA VAL A 58 -5.06 -1.88 -12.81
C VAL A 58 -6.11 -1.36 -11.84
N GLY A 59 -6.15 -0.05 -11.58
CA GLY A 59 -7.05 0.57 -10.61
C GLY A 59 -8.54 0.40 -10.95
N LEU A 60 -8.95 0.74 -12.18
CA LEU A 60 -10.35 0.64 -12.62
C LEU A 60 -10.87 -0.80 -12.65
N PRO A 61 -10.17 -1.78 -13.26
CA PRO A 61 -10.61 -3.17 -13.22
C PRO A 61 -10.70 -3.74 -11.81
N LEU A 62 -9.73 -3.44 -10.94
CA LEU A 62 -9.81 -3.83 -9.53
C LEU A 62 -11.01 -3.21 -8.83
N TYR A 63 -11.26 -1.91 -9.03
CA TYR A 63 -12.41 -1.24 -8.45
C TYR A 63 -13.73 -1.87 -8.93
N PHE A 64 -13.93 -2.03 -10.24
CA PHE A 64 -15.17 -2.59 -10.77
C PHE A 64 -15.42 -4.05 -10.34
N THR A 65 -14.36 -4.86 -10.23
CA THR A 65 -14.51 -6.27 -9.89
C THR A 65 -14.59 -6.52 -8.37
N HIS A 66 -13.92 -5.70 -7.54
CA HIS A 66 -13.80 -5.94 -6.09
C HIS A 66 -14.58 -4.95 -5.20
N VAL A 67 -15.33 -4.01 -5.77
CA VAL A 67 -16.18 -3.08 -4.99
C VAL A 67 -17.27 -3.78 -4.16
N ARG A 68 -17.77 -4.95 -4.59
CA ARG A 68 -18.86 -5.66 -3.89
C ARG A 68 -18.41 -6.78 -2.95
N THR A 69 -17.12 -7.09 -2.90
CA THR A 69 -16.56 -8.21 -2.12
C THR A 69 -15.58 -7.75 -1.05
N SER A 70 -15.52 -6.46 -0.72
CA SER A 70 -14.81 -6.04 0.49
C SER A 70 -15.63 -6.46 1.72
N PRO A 71 -15.14 -7.39 2.56
CA PRO A 71 -15.76 -7.66 3.84
C PRO A 71 -15.75 -6.36 4.64
N GLU A 72 -16.89 -5.98 5.20
CA GLU A 72 -17.00 -4.84 6.10
C GLU A 72 -15.93 -5.04 7.20
N ARG A 73 -14.94 -4.15 7.26
CA ARG A 73 -13.93 -4.22 8.32
C ARG A 73 -14.63 -3.87 9.63
N ILE A 74 -15.13 -4.89 10.33
CA ILE A 74 -15.62 -4.77 11.70
C ILE A 74 -14.42 -4.37 12.55
N LEU A 75 -14.30 -3.07 12.80
CA LEU A 75 -13.43 -2.52 13.82
C LEU A 75 -13.99 -2.98 15.15
N LYS A 76 -13.45 -4.08 15.70
CA LYS A 76 -13.77 -4.56 17.05
C LYS A 76 -13.32 -3.50 18.05
N GLY A 77 -14.24 -2.60 18.40
CA GLY A 77 -14.09 -1.68 19.52
C GLY A 77 -13.80 -2.47 20.78
N ARG A 78 -12.55 -2.39 21.26
CA ARG A 78 -12.18 -2.88 22.59
C ARG A 78 -12.80 -1.93 23.61
N ASN A 79 -14.02 -2.23 24.05
CA ASN A 79 -14.54 -1.72 25.32
C ASN A 79 -13.86 -2.49 26.46
N HIS A 80 -12.66 -2.07 26.83
CA HIS A 80 -11.99 -2.52 28.04
C HIS A 80 -12.50 -1.70 29.22
N LYS A 81 -13.71 -2.02 29.71
CA LYS A 81 -14.23 -1.57 31.01
C LYS A 81 -15.18 -2.62 31.60
N GLU A 82 -14.65 -3.79 31.95
CA GLU A 82 -15.39 -4.73 32.83
C GLU A 82 -14.44 -5.78 33.43
N THR A 83 -13.46 -5.38 34.22
CA THR A 83 -12.61 -6.33 34.98
C THR A 83 -11.90 -5.67 36.16
N ALA A 84 -12.62 -4.89 36.98
CA ALA A 84 -12.03 -4.27 38.17
C ALA A 84 -13.00 -4.11 39.35
N GLY A 85 -14.05 -4.93 39.46
CA GLY A 85 -15.09 -4.66 40.47
C GLY A 85 -15.98 -5.84 40.86
N LYS A 86 -15.47 -7.08 40.87
CA LYS A 86 -16.23 -8.24 41.35
C LYS A 86 -15.41 -9.25 42.20
N GLU A 87 -14.28 -8.84 42.76
CA GLU A 87 -13.45 -9.73 43.61
C GLU A 87 -13.48 -9.39 45.11
N SER A 88 -14.31 -8.45 45.57
CA SER A 88 -14.28 -8.01 46.98
C SER A 88 -15.61 -8.08 47.75
N ILE A 89 -16.63 -8.78 47.24
CA ILE A 89 -17.98 -8.75 47.89
C ILE A 89 -18.48 -10.11 48.39
N ASP A 90 -17.85 -11.25 48.06
CA ASP A 90 -18.32 -12.55 48.55
C ASP A 90 -17.42 -13.07 49.69
N ALA A 91 -17.65 -12.47 50.86
CA ALA A 91 -17.12 -12.93 52.13
C ALA A 91 -17.63 -14.35 52.48
N GLN A 92 -16.71 -15.23 52.89
CA GLN A 92 -16.96 -16.38 53.77
C GLN A 92 -17.79 -15.94 54.99
N PRO A 93 -18.71 -16.76 55.56
CA PRO A 93 -18.30 -18.03 56.19
C PRO A 93 -19.34 -19.18 56.22
N ALA A 94 -18.86 -20.34 56.68
CA ALA A 94 -19.60 -21.43 57.35
C ALA A 94 -20.53 -22.33 56.52
N THR A 95 -20.08 -23.55 56.19
CA THR A 95 -20.74 -24.80 56.62
C THR A 95 -19.78 -25.98 56.58
N LEU A 96 -19.31 -26.37 57.76
CA LEU A 96 -18.72 -27.67 58.08
C LEU A 96 -19.87 -28.69 58.20
N LYS A 97 -19.98 -29.66 57.28
CA LYS A 97 -20.71 -30.94 57.42
C LYS A 97 -19.88 -31.98 56.66
N ALA A 98 -19.09 -32.81 57.33
CA ALA A 98 -19.50 -34.09 57.93
C ALA A 98 -20.09 -35.08 56.92
N SER A 99 -19.36 -36.19 56.73
CA SER A 99 -19.82 -37.53 56.32
C SER A 99 -20.38 -37.69 54.90
N VAL A 100 -19.61 -38.28 53.97
CA VAL A 100 -19.62 -39.71 53.56
C VAL A 100 -18.29 -40.00 52.87
#